data_AF-A0A1G8WQE0-F1
#
_entry.id   AF-A0A1G8WQE0-F1
#
_cell.length_a   1.000
_cell.length_b   1.000
_cell.length_c   1.000
_cell.angle_alpha   90.00
_cell.angle_beta   90.00
_cell.angle_gamma   90.00
#
_symmetry.space_group_name_H-M   'P 1'
#
loop_
_entity.id
_entity.type
_entity.pdbx_description
1 polymer ?
#
loop_
_entity_poly.entity_id
_entity_poly.type
_entity_poly.pdbx_seq_one_letter_code
_entity_poly.pdbx_strand_id
1 'polypeptide(L)'
;MSVGLLPFLACGVLIAAGVTLLLERSLVRELAGVILLGNGVNLLIVTAGSTAGRPPFTGTAGIADPLPQAMVLTAIVITLGMTAFVLALVHRSWQLSGSDEVQDDTEDRRVRLRSRRGELSATVTSRQDAYRRLLADQRAELAQLEAEQAERGRLQEADLERRIARVHAELEEWTERLRAQGLTEEELHHRLEQAGRRAEQAAMDNEERIEQLREEHARTRREQAARKRELRRKLKARQREARRQMRAAIREERERQALAQDPELEGED
;
A
#
# COMPACT_ATOMS: atom_id res chain seq x y z
N MET A 1 61.37 33.28 4.17
CA MET A 1 60.69 33.05 5.47
C MET A 1 60.38 31.57 5.56
N SER A 2 61.02 30.83 6.46
CA SER A 2 60.67 29.42 6.70
C SER A 2 59.37 29.38 7.49
N VAL A 3 58.27 28.98 6.84
CA VAL A 3 57.01 28.73 7.54
C VAL A 3 57.24 27.51 8.42
N GLY A 4 57.21 27.69 9.75
CA GLY A 4 57.34 26.58 10.68
C GLY A 4 56.11 25.69 10.56
N LEU A 5 56.28 24.40 10.23
CA LEU A 5 55.16 23.45 10.13
C LEU A 5 54.56 23.12 11.52
N LEU A 6 55.38 23.21 12.56
CA LEU A 6 55.02 22.87 13.94
C LEU A 6 53.78 23.62 14.47
N PRO A 7 53.64 24.96 14.37
CA PRO A 7 52.45 25.66 14.82
C PRO A 7 51.17 25.22 14.08
N PHE A 8 51.25 24.96 12.77
CA PHE A 8 50.11 24.46 11.99
C PHE A 8 49.70 23.05 12.42
N LEU A 9 50.68 22.19 12.72
CA LEU A 9 50.42 20.85 13.25
C LEU A 9 49.75 20.94 14.63
N ALA A 10 50.24 21.81 15.51
CA ALA A 10 49.63 22.04 16.82
C ALA A 10 48.17 22.53 16.71
N CYS A 11 47.89 23.46 15.79
CA CYS A 11 46.51 23.91 15.50
C CYS A 11 45.64 22.75 15.02
N GLY A 12 46.15 21.93 14.09
CA GLY A 12 45.45 20.76 13.57
C GLY A 12 45.13 19.74 14.67
N VAL A 13 46.07 19.47 15.57
CA VAL A 13 45.86 18.56 16.72
C VAL A 13 44.81 19.12 17.68
N LEU A 14 44.84 20.42 18.00
CA LEU A 14 43.85 21.05 18.88
C LEU A 14 42.44 21.01 18.27
N ILE A 15 42.32 21.30 16.97
CA ILE A 15 41.03 21.23 16.26
C ILE A 15 40.54 19.78 16.19
N ALA A 16 41.41 18.83 15.83
CA ALA A 16 41.05 17.42 15.77
C ALA A 16 40.60 16.89 17.14
N ALA A 17 41.37 17.17 18.20
CA ALA A 17 40.99 16.81 19.56
C ALA A 17 39.66 17.45 19.98
N GLY A 18 39.45 18.73 19.66
CA GLY A 18 38.19 19.42 19.93
C GLY A 18 36.99 18.74 19.24
N VAL A 19 37.14 18.36 17.97
CA VAL A 19 36.12 17.61 17.23
C VAL A 19 35.88 16.22 17.83
N THR A 20 36.93 15.51 18.28
CA THR A 20 36.73 14.21 18.93
C THR A 20 35.96 14.32 20.25
N LEU A 21 36.21 15.37 21.04
CA LEU A 21 35.48 15.63 22.28
C LEU A 21 34.02 16.05 22.02
N LEU A 22 33.75 16.75 20.91
CA LEU A 22 32.39 17.10 20.49
C LEU A 22 31.52 15.90 20.12
N LEU A 23 32.13 14.75 19.80
CA LEU A 23 31.41 13.52 19.46
C LEU A 23 31.10 12.65 20.69
N GLU A 24 31.56 13.06 21.88
CA GLU A 24 31.25 12.34 23.11
C GLU A 24 29.87 12.70 23.66
N ARG A 25 29.30 11.78 24.46
CA ARG A 25 27.96 11.96 25.04
C ARG A 25 27.92 12.83 26.30
N SER A 26 29.07 13.22 26.88
CA SER A 26 29.12 14.04 28.10
C SER A 26 29.12 15.52 27.75
N LEU A 27 28.19 16.29 28.35
CA LEU A 27 28.07 17.73 28.14
C LEU A 27 29.34 18.49 28.54
N VAL A 28 30.01 18.07 29.63
CA VAL A 28 31.29 18.68 30.03
C VAL A 28 32.38 18.41 29.00
N ARG A 29 32.41 17.23 28.39
CA ARG A 29 33.38 16.90 27.35
C ARG A 29 33.07 17.62 26.03
N GLU A 30 31.80 17.73 25.65
CA GLU A 30 31.36 18.54 24.52
C GLU A 30 31.78 20.02 24.69
N LEU A 31 31.55 20.59 25.88
CA LEU A 31 31.98 21.96 26.22
C LEU A 31 33.50 22.11 26.14
N ALA A 32 34.25 21.16 26.71
CA ALA A 32 35.71 21.14 26.60
C ALA A 32 36.17 21.06 25.13
N GLY A 33 35.44 20.31 24.29
CA GLY A 33 35.64 20.24 22.84
C GLY A 33 35.47 21.59 22.16
N VAL A 34 34.38 22.32 22.45
CA VAL A 34 34.15 23.69 21.93
C VAL A 34 35.28 24.64 22.32
N ILE A 35 35.71 24.61 23.59
CA ILE A 35 36.79 25.45 24.10
C ILE A 35 38.10 25.11 23.37
N LEU A 36 38.43 23.82 23.25
CA LEU A 36 39.68 23.37 22.62
C LEU A 36 39.72 23.71 21.13
N LEU A 37 38.60 23.52 20.43
CA LEU A 37 38.43 23.89 19.02
C LEU A 37 38.59 25.40 18.84
N GLY A 38 37.93 26.21 19.69
CA GLY A 38 38.06 27.67 19.66
C GLY A 38 39.50 28.15 19.87
N ASN A 39 40.24 27.53 20.80
CA ASN A 39 41.66 27.82 21.00
C ASN A 39 42.51 27.43 19.79
N GLY A 40 42.25 26.28 19.16
CA GLY A 40 42.92 25.85 17.93
C GLY A 40 42.69 26.82 16.76
N VAL A 41 41.45 27.30 16.59
CA VAL A 41 41.09 28.30 15.56
C VAL A 41 41.74 29.66 15.86
N ASN A 42 41.75 30.10 17.11
CA ASN A 42 42.41 31.36 17.50
C ASN A 42 43.92 31.31 17.20
N LEU A 43 44.58 30.20 17.53
CA LEU A 43 45.98 29.99 17.18
C LEU A 43 46.20 29.95 15.66
N LEU A 44 45.29 29.32 14.91
CA LEU A 44 45.36 29.28 13.45
C LEU A 44 45.25 30.68 12.84
N ILE A 45 44.36 31.53 13.35
CA ILE A 45 44.21 32.92 12.89
C ILE A 45 45.49 33.72 13.12
N VAL A 46 46.11 33.62 14.30
CA VAL A 46 47.37 34.34 14.59
C VAL A 46 48.53 33.81 13.74
N THR A 47 48.65 32.48 13.62
CA THR A 47 49.77 31.84 12.91
C THR A 47 49.68 31.98 11.39
N ALA A 48 48.48 32.02 10.82
CA ALA A 48 48.27 32.23 9.39
C ALA A 48 48.19 33.71 9.00
N GLY A 49 47.60 34.54 9.88
CA GLY A 49 47.29 35.94 9.59
C GLY A 49 48.37 36.95 9.99
N SER A 50 49.31 36.58 10.88
CA SER A 50 50.33 37.52 11.38
C SER A 50 51.73 37.10 10.98
N THR A 51 52.52 38.04 10.44
CA THR A 51 53.95 37.85 10.26
C THR A 51 54.69 38.07 11.58
N ALA A 52 55.73 37.28 11.84
CA ALA A 52 56.56 37.45 13.03
C ALA A 52 57.15 38.87 13.05
N GLY A 53 56.75 39.65 14.04
CA GLY A 53 57.13 41.06 14.17
C GLY A 53 57.14 41.50 15.63
N ARG A 54 57.56 42.74 15.85
CA ARG A 54 57.54 43.38 17.17
C ARG A 54 56.07 43.62 17.60
N PRO A 55 55.79 43.65 18.91
CA PRO A 55 54.45 43.98 19.40
C PRO A 55 53.94 45.30 18.78
N PRO A 56 52.65 45.39 18.40
CA PRO A 56 52.09 46.57 17.72
C PRO A 56 51.88 47.75 18.66
N PHE A 57 52.99 48.30 19.16
CA PHE A 57 53.06 49.57 19.86
C PHE A 57 53.67 50.63 18.95
N THR A 58 53.19 51.86 19.08
CA THR A 58 53.63 52.99 18.25
C THR A 58 55.14 53.23 18.39
N GLY A 59 55.84 53.43 17.26
CA GLY A 59 57.25 53.81 17.23
C GLY A 59 58.28 52.68 17.00
N THR A 60 57.86 51.46 16.67
CA THR A 60 58.80 50.37 16.31
C THR A 60 58.69 49.99 14.82
N ALA A 61 59.83 49.75 14.15
CA ALA A 61 59.84 49.20 12.80
C ALA A 61 59.69 47.68 12.84
N GLY A 62 58.96 47.09 11.88
CA GLY A 62 58.71 45.65 11.82
C GLY A 62 57.65 45.15 12.81
N ILE A 63 56.54 45.89 12.93
CA ILE A 63 55.40 45.55 13.78
C ILE A 63 54.62 44.37 13.18
N ALA A 64 54.15 43.45 14.03
CA ALA A 64 53.23 42.38 13.66
C ALA A 64 51.83 42.96 13.30
N ASP A 65 51.14 42.34 12.34
CA ASP A 65 49.81 42.80 11.90
C ASP A 65 48.82 42.84 13.10
N PRO A 66 48.24 44.01 13.41
CA PRO A 66 47.29 44.16 14.52
C PRO A 66 45.91 43.56 14.24
N LEU A 67 45.54 43.33 12.98
CA LEU A 67 44.20 42.86 12.62
C LEU A 67 43.90 41.44 13.17
N PRO A 68 44.73 40.41 12.95
CA PRO A 68 44.53 39.09 13.56
C PRO A 68 44.47 39.14 15.09
N GLN A 69 45.22 40.05 15.73
CA GLN A 69 45.28 40.18 17.19
C GLN A 69 43.96 40.71 17.75
N ALA A 70 43.38 41.74 17.12
CA ALA A 70 42.08 42.28 17.51
C ALA A 70 40.95 41.27 17.30
N MET A 71 41.00 40.50 16.21
CA MET A 71 40.03 39.43 15.94
C MET A 71 40.07 38.34 17.02
N VAL A 72 41.27 37.88 17.40
CA VAL A 72 41.40 36.85 18.44
C VAL A 72 41.01 37.36 19.83
N LEU A 73 41.33 38.62 20.17
CA LEU A 73 40.84 39.21 21.42
C LEU A 73 39.30 39.18 21.50
N THR A 74 38.64 39.49 20.39
CA THR A 74 37.17 39.45 20.30
C THR A 74 36.64 38.03 20.43
N ALA A 75 37.26 37.08 19.72
CA ALA A 75 36.90 35.67 19.79
C ALA A 75 37.07 35.08 21.20
N ILE A 76 38.12 35.46 21.94
CA ILE A 76 38.35 35.03 23.32
C ILE A 76 37.21 35.50 24.23
N VAL A 77 36.80 36.77 24.14
CA VAL A 77 35.72 37.31 24.97
C VAL A 77 34.38 36.63 24.67
N ILE A 78 34.06 36.41 23.39
CA ILE A 78 32.85 35.69 22.97
C ILE A 78 32.88 34.25 23.50
N THR A 79 34.00 33.54 23.33
CA THR A 79 34.16 32.16 23.79
C THR A 79 34.01 32.08 25.30
N LEU A 80 34.59 33.02 26.06
CA LEU A 80 34.44 33.08 27.52
C LEU A 80 32.97 33.28 27.93
N GLY A 81 32.26 34.23 27.29
CA GLY A 81 30.85 34.49 27.58
C GLY A 81 29.95 33.30 27.25
N MET A 82 30.15 32.69 26.07
CA MET A 82 29.42 31.48 25.66
C MET A 82 29.73 30.29 26.57
N THR A 83 30.99 30.10 26.94
CA THR A 83 31.41 29.04 27.87
C THR A 83 30.77 29.21 29.24
N ALA A 84 30.78 30.42 29.81
CA ALA A 84 30.16 30.69 31.10
C ALA A 84 28.64 30.45 31.05
N PHE A 85 27.98 30.84 29.95
CA PHE A 85 26.56 30.61 29.74
C PHE A 85 26.22 29.12 29.62
N VAL A 86 26.91 28.38 28.76
CA VAL A 86 26.70 26.93 28.59
C VAL A 86 27.03 26.20 29.88
N LEU A 87 28.12 26.54 30.57
CA LEU A 87 28.47 25.94 31.86
C LEU A 87 27.37 26.16 32.92
N ALA A 88 26.75 27.35 32.96
CA ALA A 88 25.62 27.61 33.83
C ALA A 88 24.39 26.74 33.47
N LEU A 89 24.13 26.53 32.17
CA LEU A 89 23.07 25.63 31.71
C LEU A 89 23.36 24.16 32.02
N VAL A 90 24.59 23.69 31.80
CA VAL A 90 25.04 22.33 32.13
C VAL A 90 24.92 22.10 33.64
N HIS A 91 25.41 23.04 34.45
CA HIS A 91 25.24 22.97 35.90
C HIS A 91 23.77 22.91 36.32
N ARG A 92 22.92 23.74 35.70
CA ARG A 92 21.47 23.71 35.95
C ARG A 92 20.83 22.39 35.50
N SER A 93 21.23 21.86 34.36
CA SER A 93 20.75 20.59 33.82
C SER A 93 21.16 19.42 34.73
N TRP A 94 22.42 19.40 35.19
CA TRP A 94 22.90 18.40 36.13
C TRP A 94 22.14 18.43 37.46
N GLN A 95 21.82 19.63 37.98
CA GLN A 95 20.96 19.74 39.17
C GLN A 95 19.55 19.17 38.99
N LEU A 96 19.01 19.21 37.77
CA LEU A 96 17.65 18.76 37.46
C LEU A 96 17.59 17.27 37.11
N SER A 97 18.56 16.78 36.32
CA SER A 97 18.58 15.43 35.76
C SER A 97 19.51 14.47 36.50
N GLY A 98 20.47 14.96 37.28
CA GLY A 98 21.46 14.15 38.01
C GLY A 98 22.51 13.45 37.14
N SER A 99 22.42 13.58 35.82
CA SER A 99 23.35 13.02 34.82
C SER A 99 23.89 14.13 33.91
N ASP A 100 25.13 13.95 33.45
CA ASP A 100 25.81 14.83 32.49
C ASP A 100 25.77 14.28 31.05
N GLU A 101 25.02 13.19 30.83
CA GLU A 101 24.93 12.52 29.54
C GLU A 101 23.79 13.09 28.68
N VAL A 102 24.10 13.44 27.43
CA VAL A 102 23.15 13.85 26.40
C VAL A 102 22.21 12.68 26.09
N GLN A 103 20.93 12.84 26.44
CA GLN A 103 19.92 11.81 26.27
C GLN A 103 19.39 11.78 24.83
N ASP A 104 19.10 10.58 24.33
CA ASP A 104 18.37 10.41 23.07
C ASP A 104 16.92 10.88 23.23
N ASP A 105 16.44 11.67 22.26
CA ASP A 105 15.09 12.22 22.31
C ASP A 105 14.04 11.10 22.15
N THR A 106 13.32 10.83 23.25
CA THR A 106 12.24 9.83 23.27
C THR A 106 11.07 10.20 22.35
N GLU A 107 10.88 11.49 22.03
CA GLU A 107 9.84 11.94 21.12
C GLU A 107 10.17 11.57 19.68
N ASP A 108 11.43 11.73 19.26
CA ASP A 108 11.91 11.27 17.94
C ASP A 108 11.73 9.76 17.77
N ARG A 109 12.04 8.99 18.82
CA ARG A 109 11.79 7.54 18.82
C ARG A 109 10.30 7.22 18.66
N ARG A 110 9.41 7.96 19.33
CA ARG A 110 7.94 7.78 19.21
C ARG A 110 7.41 8.19 17.83
N VAL A 111 7.91 9.27 17.24
CA VAL A 111 7.51 9.72 15.89
C VAL A 111 7.89 8.66 14.85
N ARG A 112 9.10 8.11 14.93
CA ARG A 112 9.55 7.02 14.04
C ARG A 112 8.65 5.78 14.14
N LEU A 113 8.26 5.38 15.35
CA LEU A 113 7.36 4.25 15.57
C LEU A 113 5.93 4.53 15.07
N ARG A 114 5.41 5.76 15.23
CA ARG A 114 4.09 6.15 14.73
C ARG A 114 4.02 6.18 13.21
N SER A 115 5.03 6.75 12.55
CA SER A 115 5.14 6.76 11.08
C SER A 115 5.09 5.33 10.52
N ARG A 116 5.90 4.43 11.10
CA ARG A 116 5.93 3.01 10.71
C ARG A 116 4.58 2.29 10.92
N ARG A 117 3.85 2.61 11.99
CA ARG A 117 2.51 2.05 12.25
C ARG A 117 1.46 2.57 11.25
N GLY A 118 1.58 3.82 10.79
CA GLY A 118 0.70 4.42 9.78
C GLY A 118 0.82 3.78 8.40
N GLU A 119 2.04 3.60 7.91
CA GLU A 119 2.32 2.96 6.60
C GLU A 119 1.82 1.50 6.55
N LEU A 120 1.98 0.76 7.66
CA LEU A 120 1.51 -0.61 7.78
C LEU A 120 -0.03 -0.70 7.76
N SER A 121 -0.71 0.19 8.51
CA SER A 121 -2.17 0.26 8.53
C SER A 121 -2.77 0.55 7.15
N ALA A 122 -2.12 1.42 6.37
CA ALA A 122 -2.51 1.69 4.98
C ALA A 122 -2.37 0.44 4.09
N THR A 123 -1.33 -0.37 4.30
CA THR A 123 -1.12 -1.63 3.56
C THR A 123 -2.21 -2.65 3.86
N VAL A 124 -2.59 -2.81 5.13
CA VAL A 124 -3.69 -3.73 5.52
C VAL A 124 -5.02 -3.26 4.94
N THR A 125 -5.30 -1.96 5.08
CA THR A 125 -6.55 -1.35 4.58
C THR A 125 -6.68 -1.53 3.07
N SER A 126 -5.62 -1.26 2.31
CA SER A 126 -5.62 -1.44 0.85
C SER A 126 -5.86 -2.90 0.44
N ARG A 127 -5.29 -3.88 1.15
CA ARG A 127 -5.57 -5.31 0.89
C ARG A 127 -6.99 -5.71 1.26
N GLN A 128 -7.53 -5.17 2.36
CA GLN A 128 -8.94 -5.37 2.72
C GLN A 128 -9.89 -4.83 1.65
N ASP A 129 -9.59 -3.65 1.12
CA ASP A 129 -10.37 -3.03 0.05
C ASP A 129 -10.29 -3.83 -1.25
N ALA A 130 -9.10 -4.31 -1.62
CA ALA A 130 -8.94 -5.21 -2.77
C ALA A 130 -9.77 -6.49 -2.62
N TYR A 131 -9.76 -7.11 -1.43
CA TYR A 131 -10.58 -8.29 -1.17
C TYR A 131 -12.09 -8.00 -1.20
N ARG A 132 -12.53 -6.84 -0.69
CA ARG A 132 -13.93 -6.39 -0.76
C ARG A 132 -14.39 -6.19 -2.20
N ARG A 133 -13.58 -5.51 -3.03
CA ARG A 133 -13.86 -5.31 -4.47
C ARG A 133 -13.99 -6.64 -5.20
N LEU A 134 -13.05 -7.55 -4.98
CA LEU A 134 -13.10 -8.90 -5.58
C LEU A 134 -14.41 -9.63 -5.24
N LEU A 135 -14.90 -9.56 -3.99
CA LEU A 135 -16.17 -10.17 -3.62
C LEU A 135 -17.38 -9.50 -4.27
N ALA A 136 -17.34 -8.17 -4.45
CA ALA A 136 -18.39 -7.43 -5.15
C ALA A 136 -18.44 -7.83 -6.63
N ASP A 137 -17.28 -7.89 -7.30
CA ASP A 137 -17.17 -8.30 -8.70
C ASP A 137 -17.68 -9.72 -8.91
N GLN A 138 -17.35 -10.64 -8.00
CA GLN A 138 -17.86 -12.03 -8.06
C GLN A 138 -19.39 -12.11 -7.94
N ARG A 139 -19.98 -11.28 -7.07
CA ARG A 139 -21.44 -11.25 -6.91
C ARG A 139 -22.10 -10.68 -8.17
N ALA A 140 -21.51 -9.65 -8.77
CA ALA A 140 -22.00 -9.06 -10.01
C ALA A 140 -21.94 -10.06 -11.18
N GLU A 141 -20.82 -10.77 -11.35
CA GLU A 141 -20.64 -11.77 -12.42
C GLU A 141 -21.65 -12.93 -12.30
N LEU A 142 -21.91 -13.40 -11.08
CA LEU A 142 -22.93 -14.44 -10.84
C LEU A 142 -24.35 -13.93 -11.11
N ALA A 143 -24.65 -12.69 -10.71
CA ALA A 143 -25.96 -12.09 -10.95
C ALA A 143 -26.22 -11.86 -12.44
N GLN A 144 -25.21 -11.42 -13.20
CA GLN A 144 -25.31 -11.26 -14.66
C GLN A 144 -25.65 -12.57 -15.36
N LEU A 145 -24.97 -13.66 -15.00
CA LEU A 145 -25.26 -14.98 -15.57
C LEU A 145 -26.66 -15.48 -15.22
N GLU A 146 -27.12 -15.25 -14.00
CA GLU A 146 -28.48 -15.63 -13.59
C GLU A 146 -29.55 -14.80 -14.31
N ALA A 147 -29.31 -13.50 -14.50
CA ALA A 147 -30.18 -12.62 -15.27
C ALA A 147 -30.25 -13.03 -16.75
N GLU A 148 -29.11 -13.32 -17.38
CA GLU A 148 -29.04 -13.77 -18.77
C GLU A 148 -29.80 -15.10 -18.95
N GLN A 149 -29.68 -16.03 -18.01
CA GLN A 149 -30.44 -17.29 -18.04
C GLN A 149 -31.95 -17.07 -17.88
N ALA A 150 -32.36 -16.20 -16.96
CA ALA A 150 -33.77 -15.87 -16.75
C ALA A 150 -34.38 -15.15 -17.97
N GLU A 151 -33.62 -14.30 -18.64
CA GLU A 151 -34.05 -13.63 -19.87
C GLU A 151 -34.20 -14.63 -21.02
N ARG A 152 -33.21 -15.50 -21.24
CA ARG A 152 -33.31 -16.57 -22.26
C ARG A 152 -34.51 -17.48 -22.00
N GLY A 153 -34.76 -17.84 -20.74
CA GLY A 153 -35.93 -18.63 -20.35
C GLY A 153 -37.24 -17.94 -20.71
N ARG A 154 -37.38 -16.65 -20.35
CA ARG A 154 -38.56 -15.84 -20.69
C ARG A 154 -38.78 -15.74 -22.21
N LEU A 155 -37.72 -15.54 -22.99
CA LEU A 155 -37.81 -15.45 -24.45
C LEU A 155 -38.24 -16.79 -25.07
N GLN A 156 -37.73 -17.91 -24.57
CA GLN A 156 -38.13 -19.25 -25.02
C GLN A 156 -39.59 -19.55 -24.68
N GLU A 157 -40.03 -19.22 -23.48
CA GLU A 157 -41.41 -19.41 -23.04
C GLU A 157 -42.38 -18.57 -23.88
N ALA A 158 -42.07 -17.29 -24.09
CA ALA A 158 -42.87 -16.40 -24.95
C ALA A 158 -42.87 -16.82 -26.42
N ASP A 159 -41.81 -17.44 -26.93
CA ASP A 159 -41.81 -18.04 -28.27
C ASP A 159 -42.71 -19.27 -28.34
N LEU A 160 -42.62 -20.15 -27.34
CA LEU A 160 -43.45 -21.35 -27.26
C LEU A 160 -44.93 -21.00 -27.17
N GLU A 161 -45.30 -20.04 -26.31
CA GLU A 161 -46.67 -19.54 -26.20
C GLU A 161 -47.19 -18.99 -27.54
N ARG A 162 -46.38 -18.19 -28.25
CA ARG A 162 -46.75 -17.67 -29.57
C ARG A 162 -46.95 -18.79 -30.59
N ARG A 163 -46.11 -19.82 -30.57
CA ARG A 163 -46.24 -20.99 -31.45
C ARG A 163 -47.51 -21.79 -31.15
N ILE A 164 -47.80 -22.04 -29.86
CA ILE A 164 -49.02 -22.73 -29.42
C ILE A 164 -50.26 -21.93 -29.83
N ALA A 165 -50.27 -20.61 -29.59
CA ALA A 165 -51.36 -19.74 -29.98
C ALA A 165 -51.60 -19.73 -31.50
N ARG A 166 -50.53 -19.73 -32.30
CA ARG A 166 -50.63 -19.84 -33.76
C ARG A 166 -51.28 -21.16 -34.18
N VAL A 167 -50.84 -22.28 -33.61
CA VAL A 167 -51.41 -23.61 -33.92
C VAL A 167 -52.89 -23.67 -33.56
N HIS A 168 -53.28 -23.12 -32.40
CA HIS A 168 -54.70 -23.05 -32.02
C HIS A 168 -55.52 -22.23 -33.02
N ALA A 169 -55.03 -21.06 -33.45
CA ALA A 169 -55.71 -20.23 -34.44
C ALA A 169 -55.85 -20.94 -35.80
N GLU A 170 -54.79 -21.60 -36.28
CA GLU A 170 -54.83 -22.38 -37.53
C GLU A 170 -55.83 -23.55 -37.44
N LEU A 171 -55.93 -24.21 -36.28
CA LEU A 171 -56.91 -25.26 -36.03
C LEU A 171 -58.34 -24.71 -36.02
N GLU A 172 -58.59 -23.59 -35.34
CA GLU A 172 -59.91 -22.93 -35.33
C GLU A 172 -60.35 -22.54 -36.75
N GLU A 173 -59.47 -21.89 -37.52
CA GLU A 173 -59.75 -21.49 -38.89
C GLU A 173 -60.05 -22.68 -39.82
N TRP A 174 -59.29 -23.77 -39.67
CA TRP A 174 -59.55 -25.02 -40.39
C TRP A 174 -60.93 -25.61 -40.03
N THR A 175 -61.29 -25.56 -38.74
CA THR A 175 -62.58 -26.07 -38.24
C THR A 175 -63.76 -25.24 -38.75
N GLU A 176 -63.61 -23.91 -38.79
CA GLU A 176 -64.63 -23.01 -39.35
C GLU A 176 -64.79 -23.19 -40.86
N ARG A 177 -63.68 -23.33 -41.61
CA ARG A 177 -63.70 -23.63 -43.05
C ARG A 177 -64.48 -24.91 -43.35
N LEU A 178 -64.32 -25.94 -42.52
CA LEU A 178 -65.09 -27.20 -42.64
C LEU A 178 -66.59 -26.99 -42.42
N ARG A 179 -66.99 -26.22 -41.39
CA ARG A 179 -68.41 -25.91 -41.13
C ARG A 179 -69.04 -25.11 -42.28
N ALA A 180 -68.30 -24.19 -42.87
CA ALA A 180 -68.79 -23.34 -43.96
C ALA A 180 -69.03 -24.11 -45.28
N GLN A 181 -68.40 -25.28 -45.47
CA GLN A 181 -68.56 -26.11 -46.68
C GLN A 181 -69.85 -26.95 -46.72
N GLY A 182 -70.66 -26.96 -45.65
CA GLY A 182 -71.98 -27.61 -45.66
C GLY A 182 -71.95 -29.12 -46.00
N LEU A 183 -70.89 -29.81 -45.56
CA LEU A 183 -70.70 -31.25 -45.80
C LEU A 183 -71.77 -32.10 -45.10
N THR A 184 -72.22 -33.16 -45.77
CA THR A 184 -73.10 -34.19 -45.19
C THR A 184 -72.38 -34.98 -44.07
N GLU A 185 -73.15 -35.47 -43.10
CA GLU A 185 -72.65 -36.12 -41.87
C GLU A 185 -71.75 -37.34 -42.16
N GLU A 186 -72.07 -38.10 -43.21
CA GLU A 186 -71.29 -39.26 -43.67
C GLU A 186 -69.95 -38.86 -44.31
N GLU A 187 -69.90 -37.76 -45.07
CA GLU A 187 -68.69 -37.26 -45.72
C GLU A 187 -67.70 -36.68 -44.68
N LEU A 188 -68.24 -36.07 -43.63
CA LEU A 188 -67.48 -35.54 -42.49
C LEU A 188 -66.81 -36.67 -41.71
N HIS A 189 -67.55 -37.76 -41.47
CA HIS A 189 -67.05 -38.94 -40.76
C HIS A 189 -65.92 -39.62 -41.54
N HIS A 190 -66.09 -39.80 -42.85
CA HIS A 190 -65.06 -40.42 -43.70
C HIS A 190 -63.78 -39.56 -43.79
N ARG A 191 -63.90 -38.22 -43.87
CA ARG A 191 -62.73 -37.32 -43.87
C ARG A 191 -62.01 -37.27 -42.52
N LEU A 192 -62.75 -37.33 -41.40
CA LEU A 192 -62.18 -37.40 -40.05
C LEU A 192 -61.42 -38.71 -39.83
N GLU A 193 -61.95 -39.85 -40.30
CA GLU A 193 -61.21 -41.11 -40.27
C GLU A 193 -59.93 -41.05 -41.11
N GLN A 194 -59.97 -40.48 -42.31
CA GLN A 194 -58.78 -40.33 -43.16
C GLN A 194 -57.76 -39.36 -42.55
N ALA A 195 -58.22 -38.27 -41.94
CA ALA A 195 -57.36 -37.33 -41.22
C ALA A 195 -56.77 -37.98 -39.97
N GLY A 196 -57.54 -38.77 -39.22
CA GLY A 196 -57.09 -39.52 -38.04
C GLY A 196 -55.99 -40.52 -38.36
N ARG A 197 -56.13 -41.30 -39.43
CA ARG A 197 -55.08 -42.25 -39.87
C ARG A 197 -53.79 -41.55 -40.32
N ARG A 198 -53.89 -40.37 -40.94
CA ARG A 198 -52.71 -39.53 -41.27
C ARG A 198 -52.10 -38.88 -40.02
N ALA A 199 -52.95 -38.48 -39.07
CA ALA A 199 -52.55 -37.87 -37.81
C ALA A 199 -51.87 -38.88 -36.87
N GLU A 200 -52.26 -40.15 -36.87
CA GLU A 200 -51.59 -41.20 -36.09
C GLU A 200 -50.14 -41.43 -36.55
N GLN A 201 -49.90 -41.49 -37.87
CA GLN A 201 -48.53 -41.58 -38.40
C GLN A 201 -47.72 -40.31 -38.09
N ALA A 202 -48.31 -39.13 -38.24
CA ALA A 202 -47.65 -37.87 -37.87
C ALA A 202 -47.44 -37.72 -36.35
N ALA A 203 -48.29 -38.33 -35.52
CA ALA A 203 -48.20 -38.30 -34.06
C ALA A 203 -47.01 -39.14 -33.57
N MET A 204 -46.77 -40.30 -34.18
CA MET A 204 -45.59 -41.13 -33.93
C MET A 204 -44.29 -40.35 -34.24
N ASP A 205 -44.21 -39.69 -35.41
CA ASP A 205 -43.06 -38.85 -35.78
C ASP A 205 -42.91 -37.63 -34.84
N ASN A 206 -44.02 -37.05 -34.39
CA ASN A 206 -44.01 -35.95 -33.43
C ASN A 206 -43.54 -36.39 -32.04
N GLU A 207 -43.86 -37.62 -31.59
CA GLU A 207 -43.35 -38.17 -30.34
C GLU A 207 -41.84 -38.35 -30.38
N GLU A 208 -41.28 -38.93 -31.44
CA GLU A 208 -39.83 -39.00 -31.63
C GLU A 208 -39.20 -37.60 -31.65
N ARG A 209 -39.85 -36.63 -32.30
CA ARG A 209 -39.37 -35.24 -32.34
C ARG A 209 -39.38 -34.57 -30.96
N ILE A 210 -40.41 -34.82 -30.15
CA ILE A 210 -40.51 -34.31 -28.77
C ILE A 210 -39.42 -34.93 -27.90
N GLU A 211 -39.14 -36.23 -28.07
CA GLU A 211 -38.09 -36.91 -27.33
C GLU A 211 -36.69 -36.36 -27.69
N GLN A 212 -36.42 -36.15 -28.99
CA GLN A 212 -35.20 -35.49 -29.46
C GLN A 212 -35.04 -34.08 -28.85
N LEU A 213 -36.11 -33.27 -28.84
CA LEU A 213 -36.09 -31.94 -28.24
C LEU A 213 -35.87 -31.98 -26.71
N ARG A 214 -36.45 -32.97 -26.02
CA ARG A 214 -36.23 -33.18 -24.57
C ARG A 214 -34.77 -33.52 -24.29
N GLU A 215 -34.15 -34.38 -25.10
CA GLU A 215 -32.74 -34.70 -24.98
C GLU A 215 -31.84 -33.49 -25.24
N GLU A 216 -32.14 -32.69 -26.27
CA GLU A 216 -31.40 -31.47 -26.59
C GLU A 216 -31.48 -30.44 -25.45
N HIS A 217 -32.67 -30.24 -24.89
CA HIS A 217 -32.86 -29.39 -23.70
C HIS A 217 -32.10 -29.94 -22.47
N ALA A 218 -32.09 -31.25 -22.27
CA ALA A 218 -31.35 -31.88 -21.18
C ALA A 218 -29.83 -31.70 -21.35
N ARG A 219 -29.30 -31.84 -22.58
CA ARG A 219 -27.88 -31.58 -22.89
C ARG A 219 -27.52 -30.13 -22.62
N THR A 220 -28.30 -29.19 -23.14
CA THR A 220 -28.07 -27.75 -22.94
C THR A 220 -28.07 -27.37 -21.45
N ARG A 221 -29.00 -27.91 -20.65
CA ARG A 221 -29.02 -27.71 -19.20
C ARG A 221 -27.78 -28.28 -18.51
N ARG A 222 -27.31 -29.47 -18.91
CA ARG A 222 -26.10 -30.08 -18.36
C ARG A 222 -24.85 -29.24 -18.66
N GLU A 223 -24.71 -28.74 -19.89
CA GLU A 223 -23.61 -27.86 -20.28
C GLU A 223 -23.61 -26.54 -19.50
N GLN A 224 -24.77 -25.91 -19.36
CA GLN A 224 -24.92 -24.69 -18.56
C GLN A 224 -24.58 -24.92 -17.08
N ALA A 225 -25.05 -26.04 -16.51
CA ALA A 225 -24.71 -26.42 -15.15
C ALA A 225 -23.20 -26.68 -14.98
N ALA A 226 -22.55 -27.30 -15.98
CA ALA A 226 -21.11 -27.52 -15.99
C ALA A 226 -20.34 -26.19 -16.02
N ARG A 227 -20.71 -25.25 -16.92
CA ARG A 227 -20.13 -23.90 -16.98
C ARG A 227 -20.27 -23.14 -15.66
N LYS A 228 -21.45 -23.16 -15.03
CA LYS A 228 -21.68 -22.53 -13.71
C LYS A 228 -20.82 -23.16 -12.62
N ARG A 229 -20.65 -24.49 -12.63
CA ARG A 229 -19.76 -25.21 -11.69
C ARG A 229 -18.29 -24.83 -11.90
N GLU A 230 -17.85 -24.75 -13.15
CA GLU A 230 -16.48 -24.35 -13.49
C GLU A 230 -16.18 -22.91 -13.05
N LEU A 231 -17.09 -21.98 -13.32
CA LEU A 231 -16.96 -20.60 -12.86
C LEU A 231 -16.87 -20.52 -11.34
N ARG A 232 -17.78 -21.20 -10.61
CA ARG A 232 -17.72 -21.26 -9.15
C ARG A 232 -16.39 -21.84 -8.63
N ARG A 233 -15.81 -22.82 -9.33
CA ARG A 233 -14.47 -23.36 -9.00
C ARG A 233 -13.38 -22.30 -9.20
N LYS A 234 -13.36 -21.61 -10.34
CA LYS A 234 -12.42 -20.52 -10.64
C LYS A 234 -12.52 -19.38 -9.61
N LEU A 235 -13.74 -18.96 -9.27
CA LEU A 235 -13.98 -17.92 -8.26
C LEU A 235 -13.52 -18.34 -6.86
N LYS A 236 -13.80 -19.58 -6.44
CA LYS A 236 -13.29 -20.12 -5.17
C LYS A 236 -11.77 -20.22 -5.13
N ALA A 237 -11.12 -20.56 -6.23
CA ALA A 237 -9.66 -20.60 -6.32
C ALA A 237 -9.07 -19.19 -6.11
N ARG A 238 -9.56 -18.19 -6.85
CA ARG A 238 -9.17 -16.77 -6.67
C ARG A 238 -9.42 -16.28 -5.24
N GLN A 239 -10.56 -16.63 -4.64
CA GLN A 239 -10.87 -16.26 -3.25
C GLN A 239 -9.89 -16.89 -2.25
N ARG A 240 -9.50 -18.15 -2.46
CA ARG A 240 -8.49 -18.83 -1.63
C ARG A 240 -7.13 -18.16 -1.75
N GLU A 241 -6.70 -17.79 -2.96
CA GLU A 241 -5.45 -17.07 -3.19
C GLU A 241 -5.45 -15.70 -2.52
N ALA A 242 -6.49 -14.89 -2.74
CA ALA A 242 -6.62 -13.58 -2.09
C ALA A 242 -6.62 -13.70 -0.55
N ARG A 243 -7.32 -14.71 0.00
CA ARG A 243 -7.32 -14.96 1.45
C ARG A 243 -5.96 -15.44 1.96
N ARG A 244 -5.20 -16.22 1.19
CA ARG A 244 -3.82 -16.61 1.52
C ARG A 244 -2.91 -15.38 1.53
N GLN A 245 -2.99 -14.52 0.53
CA GLN A 245 -2.22 -13.27 0.47
C GLN A 245 -2.56 -12.33 1.63
N MET A 246 -3.85 -12.19 1.97
CA MET A 246 -4.29 -11.42 3.15
C MET A 246 -3.67 -11.97 4.44
N ARG A 247 -3.79 -13.28 4.67
CA ARG A 247 -3.26 -13.94 5.87
C ARG A 247 -1.73 -13.86 5.96
N ALA A 248 -1.04 -14.00 4.83
CA ALA A 248 0.41 -13.85 4.76
C ALA A 248 0.83 -12.44 5.18
N ALA A 249 0.17 -11.39 4.65
CA ALA A 249 0.43 -10.01 5.07
C ALA A 249 0.18 -9.79 6.57
N ILE A 250 -0.94 -10.27 7.10
CA ILE A 250 -1.26 -10.13 8.54
C ILE A 250 -0.23 -10.87 9.41
N ARG A 251 0.25 -12.03 8.97
CA ARG A 251 1.27 -12.78 9.71
C ARG A 251 2.61 -12.05 9.71
N GLU A 252 3.04 -11.60 8.53
CA GLU A 252 4.27 -10.80 8.38
C GLU A 252 4.20 -9.51 9.22
N GLU A 253 3.00 -8.90 9.30
CA GLU A 253 2.73 -7.76 10.18
C GLU A 253 2.88 -8.10 11.66
N ARG A 254 2.34 -9.24 12.11
CA ARG A 254 2.49 -9.69 13.51
C ARG A 254 3.94 -10.03 13.86
N GLU A 255 4.68 -10.65 12.95
CA GLU A 255 6.10 -10.96 13.14
C GLU A 255 6.94 -9.68 13.23
N ARG A 256 6.69 -8.68 12.38
CA ARG A 256 7.36 -7.38 12.46
C ARG A 256 6.98 -6.57 13.70
N GLN A 257 5.73 -6.67 14.15
CA GLN A 257 5.29 -6.04 15.40
C GLN A 257 5.92 -6.72 16.62
N ALA A 258 6.05 -8.05 16.62
CA ALA A 258 6.74 -8.78 17.67
C ALA A 258 8.22 -8.36 17.76
N LEU A 259 8.92 -8.28 16.63
CA LEU A 259 10.29 -7.76 16.56
C LEU A 259 10.44 -6.29 17.04
N ALA A 260 9.39 -5.49 16.90
CA ALA A 260 9.39 -4.09 17.34
C ALA A 260 8.92 -3.91 18.80
N GLN A 261 8.31 -4.94 19.39
CA GLN A 261 7.81 -4.95 20.78
C GLN A 261 8.68 -5.78 21.70
N ASP A 262 9.65 -6.53 21.19
CA ASP A 262 10.61 -7.28 21.98
C ASP A 262 11.50 -6.29 22.75
N PRO A 263 11.30 -6.13 24.07
CA PRO A 263 12.07 -5.19 24.88
C PRO A 263 13.45 -5.73 25.23
N GLU A 264 13.78 -6.99 24.87
CA GLU A 264 15.04 -7.65 25.23
C GLU A 264 16.15 -7.52 24.17
N LEU A 265 15.91 -6.85 23.04
CA LEU A 265 16.96 -6.56 22.04
C LEU A 265 17.56 -5.15 22.13
N GLU A 266 17.09 -4.32 23.06
CA GLU A 266 17.85 -3.15 23.53
C GLU A 266 18.64 -3.61 24.76
N GLY A 267 19.71 -4.35 24.49
CA GLY A 267 20.75 -4.60 25.48
C GLY A 267 21.23 -3.28 26.06
N GLU A 268 21.42 -3.28 27.37
CA GLU A 268 22.32 -2.36 28.06
C GLU A 268 23.67 -2.42 27.34
N ASP A 269 24.00 -1.40 26.54
CA ASP A 269 25.37 -1.07 26.11
C ASP A 269 25.46 0.45 25.84
#